data_AF-A0A914JZ07-F1
#
_entry.id   AF-A0A914JZ07-F1
#
_cell.length_a   1.000
_cell.length_b   1.000
_cell.length_c   1.000
_cell.angle_alpha   90.00
_cell.angle_beta   90.00
_cell.angle_gamma   90.00
#
_symmetry.space_group_name_H-M   'P 1'
#
loop_
_entity.id
_entity.type
_entity.pdbx_description
1 polymer ?
#
loop_
_entity_poly.entity_id
_entity_poly.type
_entity_poly.pdbx_seq_one_letter_code
_entity_poly.pdbx_strand_id
1 'polypeptide(L)'
;MTQAKVNIQELILKCAEEKGREGVKLDRGIDHFLHVIPQFKNLIGKILIIFLVYVNLFENSGKEAFLKRYYDFWLHTREEVTVEIGDTGIKEKVIIRGLDTYGYLEVRSKQTGKVFSVHDNGNTFDMMKGLIRPKNR
;
A
#
# COMPACT_ATOMS: atom_id res chain seq x y z
N MET A 1 31.86 9.78 10.53
CA MET A 1 31.17 9.82 9.21
C MET A 1 29.89 10.61 9.40
N THR A 2 29.86 11.86 8.95
CA THR A 2 28.77 12.80 9.22
C THR A 2 27.61 12.54 8.25
N GLN A 3 26.48 12.07 8.77
CA GLN A 3 25.30 11.74 7.98
C GLN A 3 24.54 13.04 7.65
N ALA A 4 24.48 13.40 6.37
CA ALA A 4 23.71 14.55 5.92
C ALA A 4 22.21 14.27 6.12
N LYS A 5 21.60 14.91 7.13
CA LYS A 5 20.15 14.96 7.26
C LYS A 5 19.60 15.85 6.15
N VAL A 6 18.96 15.25 5.16
CA VAL A 6 18.20 16.00 4.16
C VAL A 6 17.00 16.65 4.86
N ASN A 7 17.07 17.97 5.07
CA ASN A 7 15.99 18.73 5.65
C ASN A 7 14.94 19.01 4.57
N ILE A 8 13.84 18.25 4.60
CA ILE A 8 12.72 18.37 3.65
C ILE A 8 12.13 19.78 3.65
N GLN A 9 12.18 20.52 4.77
CA GLN A 9 11.71 21.92 4.80
C GLN A 9 12.59 22.82 3.93
N GLU A 10 13.90 22.57 3.89
CA GLU A 10 14.85 23.35 3.10
C GLU A 10 14.69 23.10 1.59
N LEU A 11 14.40 21.85 1.20
CA LEU A 11 14.07 21.48 -0.19
C LEU A 11 12.76 22.13 -0.66
N ILE A 12 11.76 22.16 0.21
CA ILE A 12 10.47 22.79 -0.09
C ILE A 12 10.63 24.32 -0.25
N LEU A 13 11.47 24.94 0.57
CA LEU A 13 11.74 26.37 0.49
C LEU A 13 12.51 26.73 -0.79
N LYS A 14 13.56 25.97 -1.13
CA LYS A 14 14.33 26.15 -2.38
C LYS A 14 13.45 26.02 -3.63
N CYS A 15 12.56 25.04 -3.66
CA CYS A 15 11.64 24.84 -4.79
C CYS A 15 10.59 25.97 -4.89
N ALA A 16 10.17 26.56 -3.77
CA ALA A 16 9.27 27.71 -3.76
C ALA A 16 9.96 29.00 -4.22
N GLU A 17 11.22 29.21 -3.87
CA GLU A 17 12.04 30.35 -4.30
C GLU A 17 12.35 30.32 -5.81
N GLU A 18 12.60 29.13 -6.36
CA GLU A 18 12.80 28.94 -7.81
C GLU A 18 11.56 29.32 -8.62
N LYS A 19 10.36 28.97 -8.13
CA LYS A 19 9.10 29.35 -8.78
C LYS A 19 8.72 30.83 -8.63
N GLY A 20 9.32 31.55 -7.68
CA GLY A 20 9.12 32.98 -7.50
C GLY A 20 9.94 33.87 -8.46
N ARG A 21 10.98 33.32 -9.11
CA ARG A 21 11.82 34.07 -10.07
C ARG A 21 11.27 34.09 -11.49
N GLU A 22 10.46 33.10 -11.86
CA GLU A 22 9.74 33.11 -13.13
C GLU A 22 8.41 33.84 -12.93
N GLY A 23 8.40 35.14 -13.21
CA GLY A 23 7.23 36.02 -13.08
C GLY A 23 6.08 35.66 -14.03
N VAL A 24 5.46 34.49 -13.84
CA VAL A 24 4.29 34.03 -14.57
C VAL A 24 3.05 34.60 -13.87
N LYS A 25 2.37 35.55 -14.52
CA LYS A 25 1.04 36.01 -14.09
C LYS A 25 0.08 34.82 -14.18
N LEU A 26 -0.30 34.26 -13.02
CA LEU A 26 -1.31 33.21 -12.95
C LEU A 26 -2.69 33.80 -13.21
N ASP A 27 -3.41 33.22 -14.17
CA ASP A 27 -4.79 33.56 -14.51
C ASP A 27 -5.73 33.32 -13.31
N ARG A 28 -6.79 34.13 -13.19
CA ARG A 28 -7.72 34.17 -12.03
C ARG A 28 -8.43 32.84 -11.75
N GLY A 29 -8.43 31.90 -12.70
CA GLY A 29 -8.88 30.52 -12.47
C GLY A 29 -7.94 29.69 -11.58
N ILE A 30 -6.66 30.05 -11.49
CA ILE A 30 -5.65 29.30 -10.74
C ILE A 30 -5.64 29.70 -9.25
N ASP A 31 -6.12 30.89 -8.89
CA ASP A 31 -6.23 31.33 -7.48
C ASP A 31 -7.19 30.45 -6.67
N HIS A 32 -8.25 29.91 -7.28
CA HIS A 32 -9.13 28.93 -6.62
C HIS A 32 -8.43 27.56 -6.46
N PHE A 33 -7.59 27.18 -7.42
CA PHE A 33 -6.77 25.96 -7.34
C PHE A 33 -5.62 26.09 -6.32
N LEU A 34 -5.04 27.28 -6.16
CA LEU A 34 -3.97 27.58 -5.20
C LEU A 34 -4.40 27.45 -3.74
N HIS A 35 -5.70 27.49 -3.45
CA HIS A 35 -6.24 27.21 -2.11
C HIS A 35 -6.47 25.71 -1.86
N VAL A 36 -6.55 24.89 -2.92
CA VAL A 36 -6.69 23.42 -2.89
C VAL A 36 -5.33 22.71 -2.95
N ILE A 37 -4.30 23.35 -3.51
CA ILE A 37 -2.92 22.84 -3.56
C ILE A 37 -2.26 22.59 -2.18
N PRO A 38 -2.49 23.39 -1.11
CA PRO A 38 -1.82 23.20 0.18
C PRO A 38 -2.20 21.86 0.83
N GLN A 39 -3.48 21.48 0.79
CA GLN A 39 -3.93 20.22 1.39
C GLN A 39 -3.45 19.00 0.60
N PHE A 40 -3.38 19.09 -0.74
CA PHE A 40 -2.86 18.01 -1.57
C PHE A 40 -1.34 17.86 -1.41
N LYS A 41 -0.60 18.97 -1.37
CA LYS A 41 0.84 18.99 -1.07
C LYS A 41 1.13 18.42 0.31
N ASN A 42 0.34 18.80 1.32
CA ASN A 42 0.48 18.27 2.68
C ASN A 42 0.15 16.79 2.76
N LEU A 43 -0.87 16.33 2.02
CA LEU A 43 -1.24 14.91 1.95
C LEU A 43 -0.11 14.09 1.32
N ILE A 44 0.38 14.50 0.15
CA ILE A 44 1.50 13.82 -0.53
C ILE A 44 2.73 13.81 0.39
N GLY A 45 3.05 14.95 1.02
CA GLY A 45 4.16 15.03 1.97
C GLY A 45 4.02 14.04 3.11
N LYS A 46 2.83 13.94 3.73
CA LYS A 46 2.55 12.97 4.78
C LYS A 46 2.67 11.53 4.30
N ILE A 47 2.14 11.21 3.12
CA ILE A 47 2.22 9.87 2.52
C ILE A 47 3.69 9.48 2.30
N LEU A 48 4.49 10.37 1.69
CA LEU A 48 5.91 10.13 1.44
C LEU A 48 6.71 9.98 2.73
N ILE A 49 6.42 10.77 3.76
CA ILE A 49 7.05 10.63 5.08
C ILE A 49 6.73 9.27 5.69
N ILE A 50 5.46 8.85 5.67
CA ILE A 50 5.04 7.55 6.19
C ILE A 50 5.72 6.43 5.40
N PHE A 51 5.74 6.52 4.08
CA PHE A 51 6.44 5.56 3.22
C PHE A 51 7.92 5.43 3.60
N LEU A 52 8.63 6.56 3.74
CA LEU A 52 10.03 6.59 4.15
C LEU A 52 10.23 5.97 5.54
N VAL A 53 9.31 6.20 6.50
CA VAL A 53 9.38 5.55 7.82
C VAL A 53 9.35 4.03 7.69
N TYR A 54 8.47 3.49 6.83
CA TYR A 54 8.36 2.05 6.62
C TYR A 54 9.53 1.46 5.83
N VAL A 55 10.05 2.17 4.83
CA VAL A 55 11.28 1.77 4.13
C VAL A 55 12.45 1.70 5.10
N ASN A 56 12.65 2.74 5.92
CA ASN A 56 13.70 2.75 6.94
C ASN A 56 13.52 1.62 7.96
N LEU A 57 12.29 1.31 8.38
CA LEU A 57 12.02 0.18 9.27
C LEU A 57 12.46 -1.15 8.63
N PHE A 58 12.13 -1.34 7.35
CA PHE A 58 12.48 -2.56 6.62
C PHE A 58 13.99 -2.70 6.42
N GLU A 59 14.68 -1.62 6.03
CA GLU A 59 16.13 -1.63 5.80
C GLU A 59 16.92 -1.86 7.10
N ASN A 60 16.50 -1.24 8.21
CA ASN A 60 17.27 -1.30 9.46
C ASN A 60 16.89 -2.49 10.37
N SER A 61 15.62 -2.94 10.34
CA SER A 61 15.11 -3.97 11.26
C SER A 61 14.62 -5.24 10.53
N GLY A 62 14.67 -5.25 9.20
CA GLY A 62 14.31 -6.39 8.37
C GLY A 62 12.81 -6.62 8.23
N LYS A 63 12.48 -7.67 7.47
CA LYS A 63 11.11 -8.02 7.08
C LYS A 63 10.17 -8.30 8.27
N GLU A 64 10.66 -8.93 9.33
CA GLU A 64 9.83 -9.37 10.45
C GLU A 64 9.31 -8.17 11.26
N ALA A 65 10.15 -7.15 11.47
CA ALA A 65 9.75 -5.93 12.14
C ALA A 65 8.70 -5.16 11.33
N PHE A 66 8.87 -5.12 10.00
CA PHE A 66 7.87 -4.55 9.09
C PHE A 66 6.55 -5.32 9.13
N LEU A 67 6.59 -6.65 8.99
CA LEU A 67 5.40 -7.50 9.02
C LEU A 67 4.64 -7.40 10.35
N LYS A 68 5.35 -7.31 11.48
CA LYS A 68 4.72 -7.06 12.78
C LYS A 68 3.89 -5.78 12.74
N ARG A 69 4.45 -4.68 12.22
CA ARG A 69 3.74 -3.40 12.14
C ARG A 69 2.59 -3.44 11.13
N TYR A 70 2.77 -4.17 10.04
CA TYR A 70 1.71 -4.42 9.05
C TYR A 70 0.52 -5.16 9.68
N TYR A 71 0.78 -6.21 10.46
CA TYR A 71 -0.26 -6.98 11.12
C TYR A 71 -0.99 -6.23 12.24
N ASP A 72 -0.41 -5.16 12.81
CA ASP A 72 -1.13 -4.29 13.75
C ASP A 72 -2.38 -3.65 13.11
N PHE A 73 -2.41 -3.48 11.79
CA PHE A 73 -3.51 -2.89 11.03
C PHE A 73 -4.22 -3.90 10.11
N TRP A 74 -3.90 -5.19 10.22
CA TRP A 74 -4.45 -6.23 9.37
C TRP A 74 -5.88 -6.59 9.76
N LEU A 75 -6.81 -6.44 8.81
CA LEU A 75 -8.24 -6.65 9.04
C LEU A 75 -8.71 -8.09 8.78
N HIS A 76 -7.87 -8.92 8.15
CA HIS A 76 -8.26 -10.24 7.63
C HIS A 76 -7.86 -11.41 8.54
N THR A 77 -7.73 -11.17 9.84
CA THR A 77 -7.31 -12.22 10.79
C THR A 77 -8.40 -13.28 10.91
N ARG A 78 -8.10 -14.53 10.51
CA ARG A 78 -9.02 -15.68 10.56
C ARG A 78 -10.30 -15.52 9.72
N GLU A 79 -10.28 -14.65 8.72
CA GLU A 79 -11.42 -14.50 7.83
C GLU A 79 -11.58 -15.76 6.97
N GLU A 80 -12.82 -16.29 6.91
CA GLU A 80 -13.18 -17.38 6.01
C GLU A 80 -13.55 -16.79 4.65
N VAL A 81 -12.78 -17.11 3.63
CA VAL A 81 -12.99 -16.65 2.26
C VAL A 81 -13.16 -17.83 1.33
N THR A 82 -13.85 -17.62 0.22
CA THR A 82 -13.95 -18.60 -0.86
C THR A 82 -12.96 -18.24 -1.94
N VAL A 83 -12.09 -19.17 -2.32
CA VAL A 83 -11.12 -19.02 -3.41
C VAL A 83 -11.58 -19.87 -4.58
N GLU A 84 -11.56 -19.30 -5.78
CA GLU A 84 -11.80 -20.01 -7.03
C GLU A 84 -10.45 -20.46 -7.61
N ILE A 85 -10.26 -21.77 -7.80
CA ILE A 85 -8.97 -22.36 -8.18
C ILE A 85 -8.88 -22.48 -9.71
N GLY A 86 -8.06 -21.61 -10.31
CA GLY A 86 -7.84 -21.57 -11.76
C GLY A 86 -9.13 -21.27 -12.54
N ASP A 87 -9.11 -21.53 -13.85
CA ASP A 87 -10.25 -21.28 -14.74
C ASP A 87 -11.33 -22.39 -14.67
N THR A 88 -11.16 -23.34 -13.75
CA THR A 88 -12.05 -24.51 -13.62
C THR A 88 -13.35 -24.19 -12.88
N GLY A 89 -13.44 -23.04 -12.23
CA GLY A 89 -14.62 -22.64 -11.45
C GLY A 89 -14.76 -23.36 -10.09
N ILE A 90 -13.79 -24.18 -9.71
CA ILE A 90 -13.80 -24.91 -8.44
C ILE A 90 -13.63 -23.92 -7.29
N LYS A 91 -14.62 -23.88 -6.40
CA LYS A 91 -14.62 -23.01 -5.21
C LYS A 91 -14.21 -23.79 -3.97
N GLU A 92 -13.21 -23.28 -3.27
CA GLU A 92 -12.73 -23.83 -2.01
C GLU A 92 -12.89 -22.82 -0.88
N LYS A 93 -13.42 -23.27 0.26
CA LYS A 93 -13.47 -22.47 1.48
C LYS A 93 -12.13 -22.54 2.19
N VAL A 94 -11.53 -21.38 2.43
CA VAL A 94 -10.22 -21.27 3.07
C VAL A 94 -10.27 -20.26 4.21
N ILE A 95 -9.32 -20.39 5.13
CA ILE A 95 -9.10 -19.44 6.23
C ILE A 95 -7.81 -18.69 5.96
N ILE A 96 -7.87 -17.36 6.00
CA ILE A 96 -6.68 -16.50 5.86
C ILE A 96 -5.78 -16.66 7.09
N ARG A 97 -4.50 -16.95 6.86
CA ARG A 97 -3.47 -17.07 7.90
C ARG A 97 -2.57 -15.84 7.97
N GLY A 98 -2.36 -15.16 6.85
CA GLY A 98 -1.48 -14.00 6.74
C GLY A 98 -0.81 -13.96 5.37
N LEU A 99 0.46 -13.61 5.36
CA LEU A 99 1.30 -13.55 4.19
C LEU A 99 2.41 -14.60 4.24
N ASP A 100 2.78 -15.14 3.09
CA ASP A 100 3.92 -16.03 2.93
C ASP A 100 5.25 -15.26 2.86
N THR A 101 6.36 -15.99 2.64
CA THR A 101 7.72 -15.42 2.58
C THR A 101 7.90 -14.39 1.47
N TYR A 102 7.07 -14.43 0.43
CA TYR A 102 7.12 -13.56 -0.74
C TYR A 102 6.06 -12.45 -0.70
N GLY A 103 5.20 -12.44 0.32
CA GLY A 103 4.13 -11.46 0.48
C GLY A 103 2.81 -11.84 -0.18
N TYR A 104 2.63 -13.10 -0.61
CA TYR A 104 1.34 -13.60 -1.10
C TYR A 104 0.43 -14.02 0.05
N LEU A 105 -0.88 -14.01 -0.18
CA LEU A 105 -1.85 -14.38 0.85
C LEU A 105 -1.75 -15.88 1.15
N GLU A 106 -1.32 -16.23 2.35
CA GLU A 106 -1.29 -17.62 2.82
C GLU A 106 -2.66 -18.00 3.40
N VAL A 107 -3.23 -19.08 2.86
CA VAL A 107 -4.54 -19.58 3.26
C VAL A 107 -4.50 -21.06 3.61
N ARG A 108 -5.45 -21.50 4.43
CA ARG A 108 -5.64 -22.91 4.79
C ARG A 108 -7.01 -23.40 4.32
N SER A 109 -7.02 -24.47 3.53
CA SER A 109 -8.25 -25.15 3.14
C SER A 109 -9.02 -25.69 4.35
N LYS A 110 -10.34 -25.45 4.40
CA LYS A 110 -11.22 -26.10 5.38
C LYS A 110 -11.55 -27.55 5.02
N GLN A 111 -11.41 -27.94 3.76
CA GLN A 111 -11.76 -29.28 3.28
C GLN A 111 -10.58 -30.23 3.43
N THR A 112 -9.40 -29.82 2.97
CA THR A 112 -8.20 -30.66 2.93
C THR A 112 -7.22 -30.34 4.04
N GLY A 113 -7.37 -29.20 4.73
CA GLY A 113 -6.42 -28.72 5.74
C GLY A 113 -5.11 -28.21 5.15
N LYS A 114 -4.92 -28.31 3.83
CA LYS A 114 -3.71 -27.92 3.10
C LYS A 114 -3.50 -26.41 3.18
N VAL A 115 -2.24 -26.01 3.37
CA VAL A 115 -1.82 -24.60 3.32
C VAL A 115 -1.23 -24.32 1.94
N PHE A 116 -1.63 -23.20 1.33
CA PHE A 116 -1.11 -22.75 0.05
C PHE A 116 -1.21 -21.22 -0.07
N SER A 117 -0.45 -20.65 -1.00
CA SER A 117 -0.45 -19.22 -1.30
C SER A 117 -1.40 -18.90 -2.44
N VAL A 118 -2.14 -17.81 -2.30
CA VAL A 118 -2.97 -17.24 -3.36
C VAL A 118 -2.17 -16.14 -4.06
N HIS A 119 -1.83 -16.37 -5.33
CA HIS A 119 -1.10 -15.42 -6.14
C HIS A 119 -2.01 -14.31 -6.68
N ASP A 120 -1.42 -13.19 -7.07
CA ASP A 120 -2.09 -12.01 -7.64
C ASP A 120 -2.36 -12.14 -9.15
N ASN A 121 -2.39 -13.36 -9.68
CA ASN A 121 -2.45 -13.70 -11.11
C ASN A 121 -3.79 -13.35 -11.80
N GLY A 122 -4.34 -12.17 -11.52
CA GLY A 122 -5.65 -11.70 -11.96
C GLY A 122 -6.71 -11.80 -10.87
N ASN A 123 -6.41 -12.26 -9.66
CA ASN A 123 -7.44 -12.43 -8.64
C ASN A 123 -8.04 -11.09 -8.16
N THR A 124 -9.37 -11.01 -8.13
CA THR A 124 -10.15 -9.90 -7.56
C THR A 124 -10.79 -10.38 -6.26
N PHE A 125 -10.60 -9.63 -5.18
CA PHE A 125 -11.25 -9.90 -3.90
C PHE A 125 -12.53 -9.07 -3.77
N ASP A 126 -13.68 -9.73 -3.84
CA ASP A 126 -14.99 -9.16 -3.51
C ASP A 126 -15.18 -9.25 -1.98
N MET A 127 -14.86 -8.15 -1.30
CA MET A 127 -14.94 -8.06 0.17
C MET A 127 -16.36 -8.27 0.70
N MET A 128 -17.41 -7.85 -0.01
CA MET A 128 -18.78 -8.04 0.46
C MET A 128 -19.20 -9.52 0.47
N LYS A 129 -18.59 -10.31 -0.42
CA LYS A 129 -18.88 -11.74 -0.57
C LYS A 129 -17.82 -12.65 0.02
N GLY A 130 -16.71 -12.09 0.51
CA GLY A 130 -15.53 -12.86 0.92
C GLY A 130 -15.03 -13.78 -0.19
N LEU A 131 -15.07 -13.33 -1.46
CA LEU A 131 -14.76 -14.16 -2.63
C LEU A 131 -13.51 -13.66 -3.35
N ILE A 132 -12.52 -14.53 -3.52
CA ILE A 132 -11.36 -14.30 -4.38
C ILE A 132 -11.60 -15.04 -5.70
N ARG A 133 -11.71 -14.30 -6.81
CA ARG A 133 -11.95 -14.86 -8.14
C ARG A 133 -10.88 -14.41 -9.14
N PRO A 134 -10.36 -15.28 -10.02
CA PRO A 134 -9.52 -14.87 -11.14
C PRO A 134 -10.29 -13.96 -12.11
N LYS A 135 -9.69 -12.85 -12.52
CA LYS A 135 -10.26 -11.91 -13.49
C LYS A 135 -10.18 -12.57 -14.86
N ASN A 136 -11.34 -12.90 -15.42
CA ASN A 136 -11.46 -13.38 -16.79
C ASN A 136 -10.77 -12.38 -17.73
N ARG A 137 -9.87 -12.88 -18.58
CA ARG A 137 -9.27 -12.11 -19.68
C ARG A 137 -10.23 -12.01 -20.86
#